data_AF-A0A6N9J1L0-F1
#
_entry.id   AF-A0A6N9J1L0-F1
#
_cell.length_a   1.000
_cell.length_b   1.000
_cell.length_c   1.000
_cell.angle_alpha   90.00
_cell.angle_beta   90.00
_cell.angle_gamma   90.00
#
_symmetry.space_group_name_H-M   'P 1'
#
loop_
_entity.id
_entity.type
_entity.pdbx_description
1 polymer ?
#
loop_
_entity_poly.entity_id
_entity_poly.type
_entity_poly.pdbx_seq_one_letter_code
_entity_poly.pdbx_strand_id
1 'polypeptide(L)'
;MDDPKKEPITLSGDQDTKLCLNCGFPNRNSDSQCMYCRTSLVEEGGLINWIRQTYFVLKWRWQLKQKRDGIEKPVAKTPFYRTAGYFFLGLVLSGIGVFVFTSAVGQNSFSSGLIALLLIGYGFFTLKTLVSNKK
;
A
#
# COMPACT_ATOMS: atom_id res chain seq x y z
N MET A 1 -11.84 -29.87 20.78
CA MET A 1 -12.70 -28.67 20.70
C MET A 1 -12.18 -27.87 19.54
N ASP A 2 -12.75 -28.10 18.36
CA ASP A 2 -12.39 -27.41 17.13
C ASP A 2 -12.94 -25.98 17.19
N ASP A 3 -12.05 -24.99 17.14
CA ASP A 3 -12.44 -23.58 17.09
C ASP A 3 -13.35 -23.33 15.85
N PRO A 4 -14.51 -22.68 16.01
CA PRO A 4 -15.40 -22.42 14.89
C PRO A 4 -14.70 -21.51 13.87
N LYS A 5 -14.51 -22.04 12.66
CA LYS A 5 -13.93 -21.35 11.50
C LYS A 5 -14.82 -20.15 11.15
N LYS A 6 -14.39 -18.95 11.53
CA LYS A 6 -15.11 -17.69 11.23
C LYS A 6 -15.21 -17.53 9.71
N GLU A 7 -16.41 -17.66 9.19
CA GLU A 7 -16.70 -17.44 7.78
C GLU A 7 -16.48 -15.97 7.42
N PRO A 8 -15.89 -15.67 6.25
CA PRO A 8 -15.66 -14.30 5.83
C PRO A 8 -17.00 -13.63 5.57
N ILE A 9 -17.32 -12.61 6.37
CA ILE A 9 -18.46 -11.72 6.12
C ILE A 9 -18.24 -11.07 4.76
N THR A 10 -19.01 -11.51 3.76
CA THR A 10 -19.02 -10.96 2.42
C THR A 10 -19.64 -9.55 2.49
N LEU A 11 -18.83 -8.53 2.24
CA LEU A 11 -19.21 -7.11 2.18
C LEU A 11 -20.14 -6.76 0.98
N SER A 12 -20.75 -7.77 0.35
CA SER A 12 -21.49 -7.62 -0.92
C SER A 12 -22.80 -8.40 -0.95
N GLY A 13 -23.35 -8.76 0.21
CA GLY A 13 -24.69 -9.31 0.33
C GLY A 13 -25.58 -8.35 1.10
N ASP A 14 -26.55 -7.75 0.40
CA ASP A 14 -27.80 -7.16 0.90
C ASP A 14 -27.85 -6.89 2.41
N GLN A 15 -27.15 -5.84 2.87
CA GLN A 15 -27.21 -5.43 4.27
C GLN A 15 -28.35 -4.43 4.43
N ASP A 16 -29.46 -4.86 5.02
CA ASP A 16 -30.56 -4.02 5.50
C ASP A 16 -30.13 -2.94 6.54
N THR A 17 -28.83 -2.88 6.85
CA THR A 17 -28.23 -2.05 7.88
C THR A 17 -27.02 -1.29 7.34
N LYS A 18 -27.00 0.02 7.55
CA LYS A 18 -25.89 0.92 7.21
C LYS A 18 -25.06 1.27 8.44
N LEU A 19 -23.74 1.36 8.29
CA LEU A 19 -22.83 1.70 9.39
C LEU A 19 -22.56 3.20 9.42
N CYS A 20 -22.67 3.81 10.60
CA CYS A 20 -22.27 5.19 10.80
C CYS A 20 -20.75 5.33 10.73
N LEU A 21 -20.22 6.09 9.76
CA LEU A 21 -18.77 6.29 9.62
C LEU A 21 -18.13 7.09 10.75
N ASN A 22 -18.92 7.87 11.50
CA ASN A 22 -18.41 8.65 12.63
C ASN A 22 -18.23 7.82 13.91
N CYS A 23 -19.21 6.98 14.26
CA CYS A 23 -19.22 6.23 15.53
C CYS A 23 -19.26 4.70 15.39
N GLY A 24 -19.38 4.16 14.18
CA GLY A 24 -19.46 2.72 13.92
C GLY A 24 -20.81 2.06 14.26
N PHE A 25 -21.84 2.84 14.63
CA PHE A 25 -23.14 2.31 15.01
C PHE A 25 -23.92 1.78 13.79
N PRO A 26 -24.48 0.55 13.83
CA PRO A 26 -25.34 0.03 12.78
C PRO A 26 -26.72 0.66 12.86
N ASN A 27 -27.18 1.26 11.76
CA ASN A 27 -28.48 1.90 11.64
C ASN A 27 -29.31 1.23 10.54
N ARG A 28 -30.63 1.41 10.55
CA ARG A 28 -31.47 0.90 9.45
C ARG A 28 -31.20 1.69 8.18
N ASN A 29 -31.34 1.05 7.02
CA ASN A 29 -31.06 1.73 5.75
C ASN A 29 -31.96 2.96 5.52
N SER A 30 -33.19 2.93 6.05
CA SER A 30 -34.16 4.04 6.03
C SER A 30 -33.71 5.33 6.75
N ASP A 31 -32.78 5.24 7.69
CA ASP A 31 -32.58 6.31 8.68
C ASP A 31 -31.60 7.37 8.17
N SER A 32 -32.04 8.60 7.89
CA SER A 32 -31.15 9.66 7.37
C SER A 32 -30.10 10.16 8.37
N GLN A 33 -30.26 9.87 9.65
CA GLN A 33 -29.38 10.30 10.74
C GLN A 33 -29.04 9.13 11.67
N CYS A 34 -27.82 9.13 12.21
CA CYS A 34 -27.38 8.12 13.16
C CYS A 34 -28.15 8.24 14.47
N MET A 35 -28.76 7.13 14.91
CA MET A 35 -29.52 7.09 16.16
C MET A 35 -28.68 7.46 17.40
N TYR A 36 -27.36 7.22 17.35
CA TYR A 36 -26.45 7.51 18.46
C TYR A 36 -25.84 8.92 18.40
N CYS A 37 -25.11 9.24 17.32
CA CYS A 37 -24.35 10.49 17.25
C CYS A 37 -25.05 11.61 16.47
N ARG A 38 -26.27 11.36 15.96
CA ARG A 38 -27.07 12.28 15.14
C ARG A 38 -26.38 12.86 13.91
N THR A 39 -25.24 12.30 13.51
CA THR A 39 -24.58 12.65 12.26
C THR A 39 -25.44 12.21 11.08
N SER A 40 -25.38 12.92 9.96
CA SER A 40 -26.06 12.51 8.74
C SER A 40 -25.46 11.19 8.24
N LEU A 41 -26.34 10.22 8.02
CA LEU A 41 -26.04 8.95 7.36
C LEU A 41 -26.44 8.99 5.89
N VAL A 42 -26.57 10.20 5.33
CA VAL A 42 -26.80 10.38 3.91
C VAL A 42 -25.62 9.68 3.23
N GLU A 43 -25.95 8.59 2.54
CA GLU A 43 -25.08 8.01 1.53
C GLU A 43 -24.95 9.06 0.44
N GLU A 44 -24.03 9.99 0.65
CA GLU A 44 -23.36 10.64 -0.45
C GLU A 44 -22.63 9.50 -1.16
N GLY A 45 -23.33 8.88 -2.12
CA GLY A 45 -22.87 7.80 -3.01
C GLY A 45 -21.77 8.28 -3.95
N GLY A 46 -20.80 9.01 -3.39
CA GLY A 46 -19.65 9.56 -4.06
C GLY A 46 -18.41 8.71 -3.80
N LEU A 47 -17.55 8.66 -4.80
CA LEU A 47 -16.25 7.98 -4.77
C LEU A 47 -15.40 8.37 -3.54
N ILE A 48 -15.52 9.61 -3.09
CA ILE A 48 -14.77 10.14 -1.94
C ILE A 48 -15.15 9.42 -0.65
N ASN A 49 -16.43 9.18 -0.43
CA ASN A 49 -16.91 8.49 0.78
C ASN A 49 -16.50 7.01 0.74
N TRP A 50 -16.58 6.38 -0.43
CA TRP A 50 -16.11 5.01 -0.65
C TRP A 50 -14.59 4.87 -0.39
N ILE A 51 -13.77 5.80 -0.89
CA ILE A 51 -12.32 5.81 -0.62
C ILE A 51 -12.06 5.97 0.87
N ARG A 52 -12.75 6.90 1.55
CA ARG A 52 -12.58 7.14 2.98
C ARG A 52 -12.93 5.90 3.82
N GLN A 53 -14.06 5.26 3.52
CA GLN A 53 -14.47 4.02 4.16
C GLN A 53 -13.46 2.90 3.91
N THR A 54 -13.03 2.72 2.66
CA THR A 54 -12.03 1.71 2.27
C THR A 54 -10.71 1.93 3.00
N TYR A 55 -10.27 3.19 3.10
CA TYR A 55 -9.06 3.57 3.84
C TYR A 55 -9.16 3.19 5.33
N PHE A 56 -10.26 3.51 6.00
CA PHE A 56 -10.43 3.16 7.41
C PHE A 56 -10.47 1.64 7.64
N VAL A 57 -11.15 0.90 6.75
CA VAL A 57 -11.19 -0.57 6.81
C VAL A 57 -9.79 -1.17 6.63
N LEU A 58 -9.03 -0.70 5.63
CA LEU A 58 -7.65 -1.14 5.39
C LEU A 58 -6.73 -0.82 6.57
N LYS A 59 -6.82 0.41 7.10
CA LYS A 59 -6.05 0.85 8.28
C LYS A 59 -6.35 -0.04 9.49
N TRP A 60 -7.63 -0.32 9.76
CA TRP A 60 -8.03 -1.16 10.88
C TRP A 60 -7.56 -2.61 10.73
N ARG A 61 -7.73 -3.20 9.53
CA ARG A 61 -7.20 -4.55 9.23
C ARG A 61 -5.68 -4.60 9.41
N TRP A 62 -4.97 -3.55 9.01
CA TRP A 62 -3.53 -3.46 9.21
C TRP A 62 -3.15 -3.39 10.70
N GLN A 63 -3.84 -2.57 11.49
CA GLN A 63 -3.62 -2.49 12.95
C GLN A 63 -3.91 -3.81 13.67
N LEU A 64 -4.97 -4.52 13.28
CA LEU A 64 -5.26 -5.85 13.83
C LEU A 64 -4.19 -6.87 13.49
N LYS A 65 -3.72 -6.86 12.23
CA LYS A 65 -2.64 -7.73 11.79
C LYS A 65 -1.36 -7.46 12.57
N GLN A 66 -1.01 -6.19 12.79
CA GLN A 66 0.15 -5.82 13.62
C GLN A 66 0.03 -6.31 15.07
N LYS A 67 -1.15 -6.20 15.70
CA LYS A 67 -1.37 -6.69 17.06
C LYS A 67 -1.26 -8.21 17.14
N ARG A 68 -1.77 -8.93 16.14
CA ARG A 68 -1.66 -10.40 16.07
C ARG A 68 -0.21 -10.83 15.86
N ASP A 69 0.48 -10.22 14.90
CA ASP A 69 1.86 -10.56 14.57
C ASP A 69 2.84 -10.13 15.70
N GLY A 70 2.49 -9.10 16.49
CA GLY A 70 3.24 -8.68 17.68
C GLY A 70 3.14 -9.63 18.88
N ILE A 71 2.12 -10.48 18.93
CA ILE A 71 1.96 -11.53 19.95
C ILE A 71 2.71 -12.81 19.55
N GLU A 72 2.91 -13.08 18.25
CA GLU A 72 3.41 -14.37 17.75
C GLU A 72 4.92 -14.46 17.44
N LYS A 73 5.72 -13.39 17.63
CA LYS A 73 7.21 -13.30 17.67
C LYS A 73 7.73 -12.13 16.82
N PRO A 74 8.75 -11.39 17.28
CA PRO A 74 9.40 -10.37 16.48
C PRO A 74 10.40 -11.05 15.52
N VAL A 75 9.92 -11.69 14.45
CA VAL A 75 10.81 -11.90 13.30
C VAL A 75 10.83 -10.56 12.58
N ALA A 76 11.94 -9.83 12.75
CA ALA A 76 12.24 -8.59 12.03
C ALA A 76 12.35 -8.86 10.52
N LYS A 77 11.22 -9.17 9.87
CA LYS A 77 11.13 -9.23 8.43
C LYS A 77 11.22 -7.79 7.96
N THR A 78 12.30 -7.47 7.28
CA THR A 78 12.41 -6.19 6.57
C THR A 78 11.13 -6.02 5.75
N PRO A 79 10.43 -4.91 5.92
CA PRO A 79 9.10 -4.81 5.37
C PRO A 79 9.19 -4.85 3.84
N PHE A 80 8.37 -5.69 3.22
CA PHE A 80 8.36 -5.92 1.77
C PHE A 80 8.30 -4.61 0.96
N TYR A 81 7.62 -3.58 1.49
CA TYR A 81 7.56 -2.25 0.86
C TYR A 81 8.94 -1.60 0.71
N ARG A 82 9.86 -1.82 1.64
CA ARG A 82 11.20 -1.25 1.63
C ARG A 82 12.05 -1.89 0.55
N THR A 83 11.95 -3.21 0.41
CA THR A 83 12.58 -3.95 -0.69
C THR A 83 12.01 -3.54 -2.05
N ALA A 84 10.68 -3.40 -2.16
CA ALA A 84 10.03 -2.94 -3.38
C ALA A 84 10.50 -1.52 -3.76
N GLY A 85 10.58 -0.60 -2.78
CA GLY A 85 11.07 0.76 -2.98
C GLY A 85 12.49 0.80 -3.54
N TYR A 86 13.44 0.06 -2.95
CA TYR A 86 14.80 0.00 -3.47
C TYR A 86 14.89 -0.67 -4.85
N PHE A 87 14.00 -1.62 -5.17
CA PHE A 87 13.94 -2.25 -6.49
C PHE A 87 13.51 -1.24 -7.57
N PHE A 88 12.43 -0.49 -7.33
CA PHE A 88 11.99 0.56 -8.25
C PHE A 88 13.04 1.67 -8.38
N LEU A 89 13.68 2.06 -7.28
CA LEU A 89 14.77 3.04 -7.31
C LEU A 89 15.92 2.55 -8.21
N GLY A 90 16.37 1.32 -8.03
CA GLY A 90 17.43 0.72 -8.86
C GLY A 90 17.08 0.66 -10.35
N LEU A 91 15.82 0.29 -10.67
CA LEU A 91 15.32 0.30 -12.06
C LEU A 91 15.29 1.70 -12.66
N VAL A 92 14.80 2.69 -11.92
CA VAL A 92 14.73 4.08 -12.39
C VAL A 92 16.14 4.64 -12.63
N LEU A 93 17.08 4.44 -11.69
CA LEU A 93 18.44 4.93 -11.86
C LEU A 93 19.16 4.25 -13.02
N SER A 94 18.97 2.94 -13.19
CA SER A 94 19.54 2.22 -14.34
C SER A 94 18.93 2.68 -15.66
N GLY A 95 17.61 2.85 -15.72
CA GLY A 95 16.91 3.32 -16.92
C GLY A 95 17.31 4.74 -17.33
N ILE A 96 17.35 5.68 -16.38
CA ILE A 96 17.83 7.05 -16.62
C ILE A 96 19.29 7.02 -17.06
N GLY A 97 20.13 6.21 -16.40
CA GLY A 97 21.53 6.05 -16.77
C GLY A 97 21.70 5.58 -18.23
N VAL A 98 20.96 4.57 -18.66
CA VAL A 98 21.00 4.09 -20.07
C VAL A 98 20.52 5.17 -21.05
N PHE A 99 19.48 5.92 -20.71
CA PHE A 99 18.98 7.02 -21.54
C PHE A 99 20.01 8.15 -21.68
N VAL A 100 20.64 8.56 -20.58
CA VAL A 100 21.69 9.58 -20.60
C VAL A 100 22.93 9.07 -21.33
N PHE A 101 23.27 7.79 -21.18
CA PHE A 101 24.40 7.18 -21.88
C PHE A 101 24.20 7.19 -23.40
N THR A 102 23.04 6.76 -23.87
CA THR A 102 22.71 6.75 -25.31
C THR A 102 22.73 8.16 -25.90
N SER A 103 22.20 9.14 -25.16
CA SER A 103 22.25 10.55 -25.55
C SER A 103 23.68 11.11 -25.55
N ALA A 104 24.50 10.76 -24.56
CA ALA A 104 25.88 11.21 -24.44
C ALA A 104 26.76 10.66 -25.57
N VAL A 105 26.55 9.40 -25.96
CA VAL A 105 27.22 8.78 -27.12
C VAL A 105 26.80 9.49 -28.41
N GLY A 106 25.51 9.83 -28.57
CA GLY A 106 25.04 10.58 -29.74
C GLY A 106 25.59 12.00 -29.84
N GLN A 107 25.91 12.63 -28.70
CA GLN A 107 26.44 14.00 -28.63
C GLN A 107 27.97 14.08 -28.41
N ASN A 108 28.68 12.95 -28.40
CA ASN A 108 30.12 12.86 -28.04
C ASN A 108 30.49 13.57 -26.72
N SER A 109 29.57 13.62 -25.75
CA SER A 109 29.78 14.29 -24.47
C SER A 109 30.39 13.34 -23.44
N PHE A 110 31.69 13.50 -23.16
CA PHE A 110 32.42 12.66 -22.20
C PHE A 110 31.88 12.78 -20.76
N SER A 111 31.59 14.00 -20.32
CA SER A 111 31.07 14.28 -18.97
C SER A 111 29.72 13.60 -18.72
N SER A 112 28.80 13.73 -19.68
CA SER A 112 27.48 13.10 -19.61
C SER A 112 27.58 11.56 -19.64
N GLY A 113 28.52 11.01 -20.40
CA GLY A 113 28.79 9.57 -20.41
C GLY A 113 29.31 9.05 -19.06
N LEU A 114 30.17 9.81 -18.39
CA LEU A 114 30.70 9.44 -17.06
C LEU A 114 29.60 9.47 -15.99
N ILE A 115 28.75 10.50 -16.01
CA ILE A 115 27.56 10.58 -15.14
C ILE A 115 26.62 9.40 -15.40
N ALA A 116 26.41 9.04 -16.67
CA ALA A 116 25.56 7.91 -17.05
C ALA A 116 26.12 6.57 -16.53
N LEU A 117 27.43 6.34 -16.64
CA LEU A 117 28.07 5.13 -16.09
C LEU A 117 27.93 5.03 -14.57
N LEU A 118 28.04 6.17 -13.86
CA LEU A 118 27.79 6.20 -12.41
C LEU A 118 26.34 5.85 -12.06
N LEU A 119 25.36 6.38 -12.80
CA LEU A 119 23.94 6.08 -12.61
C LEU A 119 23.62 4.61 -12.90
N ILE A 120 24.13 4.06 -14.00
CA ILE A 120 23.96 2.64 -14.35
C ILE A 120 24.62 1.75 -13.29
N GLY A 121 25.87 2.07 -12.92
CA GLY A 121 26.63 1.30 -11.93
C GLY A 121 25.95 1.28 -10.57
N TYR A 122 25.48 2.43 -10.10
CA TYR A 122 24.75 2.53 -8.84
C TYR A 122 23.40 1.81 -8.92
N GLY A 123 22.63 1.99 -10.00
CA GLY A 123 21.38 1.26 -10.24
C GLY A 123 21.58 -0.27 -10.24
N PHE A 124 22.57 -0.76 -10.96
CA PHE A 124 22.91 -2.19 -10.98
C PHE A 124 23.37 -2.71 -9.61
N PHE A 125 24.21 -1.95 -8.89
CA PHE A 125 24.68 -2.33 -7.57
C PHE A 125 23.52 -2.43 -6.58
N THR A 126 22.60 -1.46 -6.57
CA THR A 126 21.41 -1.50 -5.70
C THR A 126 20.54 -2.73 -5.97
N LEU A 127 20.31 -3.07 -7.24
CA LEU A 127 19.57 -4.27 -7.63
C LEU A 127 20.30 -5.56 -7.22
N LYS A 128 21.62 -5.63 -7.43
CA LYS A 128 22.46 -6.78 -7.03
C LYS A 128 22.44 -6.99 -5.52
N THR A 129 22.56 -5.94 -4.73
CA THR A 129 22.50 -6.01 -3.26
C THR A 129 21.15 -6.53 -2.77
N LEU A 130 20.05 -6.15 -3.42
CA LEU A 130 18.72 -6.66 -3.09
C LEU A 130 18.54 -8.14 -3.41
N VAL A 131 19.09 -8.61 -4.54
CA VAL A 131 19.03 -10.02 -4.93
C VAL A 131 19.92 -10.87 -4.03
N SER A 132 21.13 -10.40 -3.70
CA SER A 132 22.08 -11.11 -2.85
C SER A 132 21.62 -11.24 -1.40
N ASN A 133 20.93 -10.23 -0.86
CA ASN A 133 20.40 -10.25 0.52
C ASN A 133 19.09 -11.06 0.66
N LYS A 134 18.51 -11.54 -0.43
CA LYS A 134 17.30 -12.37 -0.43
C LYS A 134 17.59 -13.88 -0.46
N LYS A 135 18.84 -14.27 -0.70
CA LYS A 135 19.29 -15.66 -0.77
C LYS A 135 19.76 -16.13 0.60
#